data_AF-A0A151KZ59-F1
#
_entry.id   AF-A0A151KZ59-F1
#
_cell.length_a   1.000
_cell.length_b   1.000
_cell.length_c   1.000
_cell.angle_alpha   90.00
_cell.angle_beta   90.00
_cell.angle_gamma   90.00
#
_symmetry.space_group_name_H-M   'P 1'
#
loop_
_entity.id
_entity.type
_entity.pdbx_description
1 polymer ?
#
loop_
_entity_poly.entity_id
_entity_poly.type
_entity_poly.pdbx_seq_one_letter_code
_entity_poly.pdbx_strand_id
1 'polypeptide(L)'
;MAEQYRITQVKDRKTLTYRATVPTTSGDLFIKMFSKHFYKDPLLSAQQWQQRKGIKEWGAERWNLITRGALQAVKGRGVACYVGYTLSKNKHGIKKHPQYVVSWRNLDGSKQSKVFSPKRYGTLTAAGKAARQYQVQKRTERSRNLLHLPPELSAGLGYGN
;
A
#
# COMPACT_ATOMS: atom_id res chain seq x y z
N MET A 1 1.53 12.25 -2.09
CA MET A 1 2.58 11.28 -1.68
C MET A 1 2.96 11.62 -0.25
N ALA A 2 3.01 10.66 0.68
CA ALA A 2 3.37 10.97 2.07
C ALA A 2 4.86 11.31 2.17
N GLU A 3 5.18 12.55 2.52
CA GLU A 3 6.56 13.07 2.71
C GLU A 3 7.33 12.34 3.83
N GLN A 4 6.64 11.52 4.61
CA GLN A 4 7.14 10.89 5.84
C GLN A 4 8.23 9.82 5.63
N TYR A 5 8.41 9.28 4.42
CA TYR A 5 9.33 8.16 4.13
C TYR A 5 10.43 8.57 3.15
N ARG A 6 11.03 9.74 3.37
CA ARG A 6 12.04 10.33 2.50
C ARG A 6 13.20 10.85 3.32
N ILE A 7 14.32 11.03 2.63
CA ILE A 7 15.40 11.85 3.15
C ILE A 7 14.97 13.30 2.99
N THR A 8 14.78 14.00 4.11
CA THR A 8 14.41 15.41 4.11
C THR A 8 15.57 16.25 4.59
N GLN A 9 15.84 17.36 3.90
CA GLN A 9 16.76 18.35 4.42
C GLN A 9 16.05 19.10 5.56
N VAL A 10 16.65 19.07 6.74
CA VAL A 10 16.16 19.87 7.86
C VAL A 10 16.66 21.29 7.61
N LYS A 11 15.73 22.23 7.43
CA LYS A 11 16.05 23.65 7.25
C LYS A 11 16.58 24.20 8.57
N ASP A 12 17.89 24.16 8.73
CA ASP A 12 18.60 24.93 9.73
C ASP A 12 19.52 25.93 9.03
N ARG A 13 19.52 27.19 9.50
CA ARG A 13 20.17 28.33 8.81
C ARG A 13 21.69 28.21 8.77
N LYS A 14 22.29 27.29 9.54
CA LYS A 14 23.75 27.21 9.73
C LYS A 14 24.38 25.87 9.34
N THR A 15 23.62 24.78 9.23
CA THR A 15 24.20 23.46 8.93
C THR A 15 23.34 22.63 7.97
N LEU A 16 23.97 22.05 6.95
CA LEU A 16 23.38 21.05 6.07
C LEU A 16 23.17 19.75 6.86
N THR A 17 21.92 19.51 7.25
CA THR A 17 21.51 18.32 7.99
C THR A 17 20.38 17.60 7.24
N TYR A 18 20.51 16.29 7.09
CA TYR A 18 19.52 15.42 6.48
C TYR A 18 18.93 14.48 7.52
N ARG A 19 17.61 14.33 7.47
CA ARG A 19 16.85 13.35 8.23
C ARG A 19 16.49 12.21 7.31
N ALA A 20 16.96 11.00 7.60
CA ALA A 20 16.50 9.79 6.92
C ALA A 20 15.47 9.07 7.79
N THR A 21 14.41 8.57 7.16
CA THR A 21 13.36 7.80 7.83
C THR A 21 13.13 6.44 7.17
N VAL A 22 12.93 5.40 7.98
CA VAL A 22 12.53 4.06 7.54
C VAL A 22 11.33 3.64 8.39
N PRO A 23 10.15 3.36 7.79
CA PRO A 23 9.04 2.81 8.56
C PRO A 23 9.39 1.41 9.07
N THR A 24 8.88 1.05 10.24
CA THR A 24 8.98 -0.30 10.79
C THR A 24 7.76 -1.14 10.41
N THR A 25 7.86 -2.44 10.61
CA THR A 25 6.68 -3.30 10.48
C THR A 25 5.60 -2.97 11.50
N SER A 26 5.93 -2.42 12.68
CA SER A 26 4.97 -1.98 13.74
C SER A 26 4.33 -0.61 13.48
N GLY A 27 4.81 0.13 12.47
CA GLY A 27 4.26 1.46 12.10
C GLY A 27 5.03 2.64 12.66
N ASP A 28 5.93 2.38 13.59
CA ASP A 28 6.90 3.35 14.09
C ASP A 28 7.91 3.72 13.00
N LEU A 29 8.70 4.77 13.24
CA LEU A 29 9.73 5.23 12.33
C LEU A 29 11.11 5.06 12.95
N PHE A 30 12.01 4.35 12.27
CA PHE A 30 13.43 4.57 12.48
C PHE A 30 13.82 5.91 11.88
N ILE A 31 14.40 6.78 12.69
CA ILE A 31 14.86 8.11 12.28
C ILE A 31 16.34 8.22 12.58
N LYS A 32 17.13 8.71 11.62
CA LYS A 32 18.53 9.06 11.86
C LYS A 32 18.89 10.38 11.18
N MET A 33 19.68 11.17 11.88
CA MET A 33 20.15 12.49 11.44
C MET A 33 21.59 12.39 10.93
N PHE A 34 21.87 13.12 9.86
CA PHE A 34 23.17 13.18 9.19
C PHE A 34 23.53 14.63 8.97
N SER A 35 24.55 15.13 9.66
CA SER A 35 25.04 16.50 9.52
C SER A 35 26.49 16.53 9.08
N LYS A 36 26.92 17.64 8.48
CA LYS A 36 28.31 17.85 8.04
C LYS A 36 29.35 17.76 9.18
N HIS A 37 28.93 17.91 10.43
CA HIS A 37 29.83 17.76 11.59
C HIS A 37 30.31 16.32 11.79
N PHE A 38 29.49 15.34 11.46
CA PHE A 38 29.79 13.92 11.72
C PHE A 38 30.05 13.13 10.43
N TYR A 39 29.66 13.67 9.27
CA TYR A 39 29.72 12.96 7.99
C TYR A 39 30.31 13.86 6.91
N LYS A 40 31.31 13.34 6.18
CA LYS A 40 31.93 14.01 5.03
C LYS A 40 30.91 14.31 3.92
N ASP A 41 30.04 13.34 3.64
CA ASP A 41 28.87 13.49 2.77
C ASP A 41 27.61 13.04 3.52
N PRO A 42 26.88 13.99 4.15
CA PRO A 42 25.68 13.66 4.92
C PRO A 42 24.54 13.07 4.09
N LEU A 43 24.38 13.50 2.82
CA LEU A 43 23.29 13.02 1.97
C LEU A 43 23.54 11.58 1.53
N LEU A 44 24.75 11.29 1.04
CA LEU A 44 25.12 9.92 0.65
C LEU A 44 25.07 8.98 1.86
N SER A 45 25.52 9.44 3.03
CA SER A 45 25.45 8.66 4.27
C SER A 45 23.99 8.36 4.68
N ALA A 46 23.10 9.35 4.54
CA ALA A 46 21.67 9.17 4.77
C ALA A 46 21.06 8.13 3.82
N GLN A 47 21.38 8.20 2.52
CA GLN A 47 20.92 7.25 1.51
C GLN A 47 21.37 5.82 1.80
N GLN A 48 22.66 5.63 2.07
CA GLN A 48 23.21 4.31 2.36
C GLN A 48 22.60 3.71 3.62
N TRP A 49 22.45 4.51 4.68
CA TRP A 49 21.82 4.04 5.92
C TRP A 49 20.36 3.67 5.70
N GLN A 50 19.59 4.52 5.00
CA GLN A 50 18.18 4.27 4.71
C GLN A 50 18.01 2.99 3.91
N GLN A 51 18.84 2.78 2.88
CA GLN A 51 18.83 1.59 2.05
C GLN A 51 19.14 0.33 2.87
N ARG A 52 20.23 0.33 3.65
CA ARG A 52 20.62 -0.84 4.46
C ARG A 52 19.57 -1.17 5.52
N LYS A 53 19.08 -0.16 6.24
CA LYS A 53 18.09 -0.35 7.30
C LYS A 53 16.73 -0.78 6.72
N GLY A 54 16.31 -0.19 5.61
CA GLY A 54 15.09 -0.55 4.90
C GLY A 54 15.12 -1.96 4.34
N ILE A 55 16.23 -2.38 3.71
CA ILE A 55 16.41 -3.77 3.26
C ILE A 55 16.41 -4.74 4.44
N LYS A 56 17.07 -4.40 5.55
CA LYS A 56 17.08 -5.25 6.74
C LYS A 56 15.68 -5.45 7.33
N GLU A 57 14.89 -4.39 7.37
CA GLU A 57 13.54 -4.39 7.96
C GLU A 57 12.49 -5.05 7.05
N TRP A 58 12.52 -4.74 5.76
CA TRP A 58 11.46 -5.12 4.81
C TRP A 58 11.88 -6.16 3.77
N GLY A 59 13.18 -6.40 3.58
CA GLY A 59 13.72 -7.09 2.42
C GLY A 59 13.81 -6.18 1.20
N ALA A 60 14.68 -6.54 0.24
CA ALA A 60 15.02 -5.69 -0.91
C ALA A 60 13.82 -5.34 -1.80
N GLU A 61 12.97 -6.32 -2.11
CA GLU A 61 11.81 -6.12 -2.97
C GLU A 61 10.78 -5.17 -2.36
N ARG A 62 10.43 -5.37 -1.08
CA ARG A 62 9.46 -4.51 -0.38
C ARG A 62 10.02 -3.12 -0.15
N TRP A 63 11.29 -3.02 0.22
CA TRP A 63 11.94 -1.73 0.39
C TRP A 63 11.92 -0.89 -0.89
N ASN A 64 12.20 -1.50 -2.05
CA ASN A 64 12.10 -0.83 -3.35
C ASN A 64 10.68 -0.32 -3.66
N LEU A 65 9.63 -1.04 -3.22
CA LEU A 65 8.25 -0.56 -3.36
C LEU A 65 7.96 0.62 -2.43
N ILE A 66 8.49 0.59 -1.21
CA ILE A 66 8.32 1.66 -0.23
C ILE A 66 8.96 2.95 -0.73
N THR A 67 10.20 2.89 -1.23
CA THR A 67 10.91 4.06 -1.75
C THR A 67 10.26 4.64 -3.00
N ARG A 68 9.57 3.81 -3.80
CA ARG A 68 8.72 4.26 -4.93
C ARG A 68 7.35 4.81 -4.52
N GLY A 69 7.05 4.91 -3.22
CA GLY A 69 5.77 5.41 -2.72
C GLY A 69 4.62 4.40 -2.77
N ALA A 70 4.91 3.12 -3.00
CA ALA A 70 3.93 2.04 -3.07
C ALA A 70 3.76 1.30 -1.72
N LEU A 71 3.95 1.97 -0.59
CA LEU A 71 3.81 1.39 0.76
C LEU A 71 2.44 0.72 0.98
N GLN A 72 1.36 1.26 0.40
CA GLN A 72 0.02 0.67 0.48
C GLN A 72 -0.08 -0.69 -0.23
N ALA A 73 0.72 -0.89 -1.29
CA ALA A 73 0.80 -2.15 -2.01
C ALA A 73 1.51 -3.24 -1.18
N VAL A 74 2.46 -2.84 -0.33
CA VAL A 74 3.21 -3.69 0.60
C VAL A 74 2.38 -4.03 1.85
N LYS A 75 1.61 -3.08 2.39
CA LYS A 75 0.76 -3.26 3.58
C LYS A 75 -0.49 -4.12 3.34
N GLY A 76 -0.67 -4.72 2.15
CA GLY A 76 -1.90 -5.47 1.79
C GLY A 76 -3.17 -4.61 1.64
N ARG A 77 -3.09 -3.31 1.93
CA ARG A 77 -4.18 -2.33 1.83
C ARG A 77 -4.55 -1.97 0.39
N GLY A 78 -3.72 -2.34 -0.58
CA GLY A 78 -3.97 -2.16 -2.00
C GLY A 78 -5.01 -3.12 -2.60
N VAL A 79 -5.85 -3.82 -1.82
CA VAL A 79 -6.94 -4.67 -2.31
C VAL A 79 -8.29 -4.17 -1.77
N ALA A 80 -9.14 -3.68 -2.67
CA ALA A 80 -10.45 -3.13 -2.37
C ALA A 80 -11.55 -4.02 -2.98
N CYS A 81 -12.66 -4.18 -2.26
CA CYS A 81 -13.88 -4.80 -2.75
C CYS A 81 -15.01 -3.77 -2.68
N TYR A 82 -15.69 -3.52 -3.79
CA TYR A 82 -16.78 -2.55 -3.88
C TYR A 82 -17.87 -3.05 -4.83
N VAL A 83 -19.05 -2.43 -4.75
CA VAL A 83 -20.15 -2.72 -5.68
C VAL A 83 -19.99 -1.85 -6.92
N GLY A 84 -19.86 -2.49 -8.08
CA GLY A 84 -19.93 -1.87 -9.40
C GLY A 84 -21.22 -2.23 -10.11
N TYR A 85 -21.41 -1.66 -11.30
CA TYR A 85 -22.59 -1.92 -12.14
C TYR A 85 -22.16 -2.19 -13.57
N THR A 86 -22.74 -3.21 -14.19
CA THR A 86 -22.72 -3.34 -15.66
C THR A 86 -24.01 -2.77 -16.21
N LEU A 87 -23.89 -1.98 -17.27
CA LEU A 87 -25.02 -1.39 -17.98
C LEU A 87 -25.39 -2.31 -19.14
N SER A 88 -26.64 -2.71 -19.21
CA SER A 88 -27.22 -3.40 -20.37
C SER A 88 -28.23 -2.48 -21.02
N LYS A 89 -28.05 -2.18 -22.30
CA LYS A 89 -29.04 -1.42 -23.07
C LYS A 89 -30.06 -2.40 -23.66
N ASN A 90 -31.34 -2.16 -23.41
CA ASN A 90 -32.44 -2.87 -24.04
C ASN A 90 -33.43 -1.87 -24.66
N LYS A 91 -34.49 -2.39 -25.31
CA LYS A 91 -35.52 -1.58 -25.98
C LYS A 91 -36.28 -0.64 -25.02
N HIS A 92 -36.18 -0.87 -23.70
CA HIS A 92 -36.85 -0.11 -22.64
C HIS A 92 -35.91 0.79 -21.84
N GLY A 93 -34.64 0.95 -22.25
CA GLY A 93 -33.66 1.82 -21.61
C GLY A 93 -32.39 1.11 -21.14
N ILE A 94 -31.70 1.72 -20.16
CA ILE A 94 -30.45 1.20 -19.59
C ILE A 94 -30.77 0.48 -18.28
N LYS A 95 -30.61 -0.84 -18.25
CA LYS A 95 -30.74 -1.65 -17.04
C LYS A 95 -29.38 -1.78 -16.34
N LYS A 96 -29.33 -1.42 -15.06
CA LYS A 96 -28.14 -1.56 -14.21
C LYS A 96 -28.16 -2.94 -13.54
N HIS A 97 -27.07 -3.69 -13.68
CA HIS A 97 -26.89 -4.97 -13.02
C HIS A 97 -25.76 -4.85 -11.98
N PRO A 98 -26.07 -4.96 -10.67
CA PRO A 98 -25.07 -4.85 -9.62
C PRO A 98 -24.11 -6.04 -9.65
N GLN A 99 -22.83 -5.77 -9.40
CA GLN A 99 -21.75 -6.75 -9.37
C GLN A 99 -20.72 -6.36 -8.32
N TYR A 100 -20.03 -7.32 -7.73
CA TYR A 100 -18.91 -7.05 -6.85
C TYR A 100 -17.61 -7.01 -7.65
N VAL A 101 -16.79 -6.01 -7.39
CA VAL A 101 -15.48 -5.84 -8.02
C VAL A 101 -14.41 -5.85 -6.95
N VAL A 102 -13.47 -6.78 -7.06
CA VAL A 102 -12.24 -6.77 -6.26
C VAL A 102 -11.13 -6.19 -7.11
N SER A 103 -10.55 -5.06 -6.70
CA SER A 103 -9.46 -4.40 -7.40
C SER A 103 -8.20 -4.38 -6.57
N TRP A 104 -7.04 -4.50 -7.22
CA TRP A 104 -5.75 -4.37 -6.57
C TRP A 104 -4.69 -3.76 -7.49
N ARG A 105 -3.53 -3.39 -6.94
CA ARG A 105 -2.38 -2.90 -7.74
C ARG A 105 -1.19 -3.83 -7.61
N ASN A 106 -0.71 -4.42 -8.69
CA ASN A 106 0.49 -5.26 -8.74
C ASN A 106 1.75 -4.50 -8.27
N LEU A 107 2.86 -5.22 -8.06
CA LEU A 107 4.11 -4.64 -7.56
C LEU A 107 4.73 -3.64 -8.56
N ASP A 108 4.47 -3.84 -9.85
CA ASP A 108 4.81 -2.89 -10.92
C ASP A 108 3.92 -1.63 -10.94
N GLY A 109 2.93 -1.54 -10.05
CA GLY A 109 1.96 -0.45 -9.97
C GLY A 109 0.72 -0.61 -10.87
N SER A 110 0.69 -1.62 -11.74
CA SER A 110 -0.43 -1.88 -12.65
C SER A 110 -1.69 -2.24 -11.87
N LYS A 111 -2.83 -1.65 -12.27
CA LYS A 111 -4.13 -1.92 -11.63
C LYS A 111 -4.74 -3.17 -12.26
N GLN A 112 -5.21 -4.07 -11.40
CA GLN A 112 -5.91 -5.29 -11.75
C GLN A 112 -7.27 -5.30 -11.07
N SER A 113 -8.23 -6.02 -11.65
CA SER A 113 -9.51 -6.26 -11.01
C SER A 113 -10.10 -7.61 -11.42
N LYS A 114 -10.98 -8.13 -10.56
CA LYS A 114 -11.78 -9.31 -10.81
C LYS A 114 -13.22 -9.01 -10.46
N VAL A 115 -14.12 -9.43 -11.34
CA VAL A 115 -15.55 -9.17 -11.23
C VAL A 115 -16.29 -10.43 -10.79
N PHE A 116 -17.21 -10.26 -9.85
CA PHE A 116 -18.06 -11.28 -9.27
C PHE A 116 -19.51 -10.85 -9.50
N SER A 117 -20.17 -11.51 -10.44
CA SER A 117 -21.54 -11.17 -10.86
C SER A 117 -22.54 -12.25 -10.44
N PRO A 118 -23.81 -11.89 -10.18
CA PRO A 118 -24.87 -12.86 -9.90
C PRO A 118 -25.02 -13.91 -11.00
N LYS A 119 -24.78 -13.54 -12.26
CA LYS A 119 -24.83 -14.46 -13.41
C LYS A 119 -23.89 -15.66 -13.26
N ARG A 120 -22.75 -15.51 -12.57
CA ARG A 120 -21.77 -16.59 -12.35
C ARG A 120 -21.94 -17.30 -11.01
N TYR A 121 -22.47 -16.63 -10.00
CA TYR A 121 -22.53 -17.13 -8.62
C TYR A 121 -23.97 -17.37 -8.13
N GLY A 122 -24.96 -17.33 -9.02
CA GLY A 122 -26.38 -17.52 -8.74
C GLY A 122 -27.08 -16.27 -8.19
N THR A 123 -26.57 -15.71 -7.10
CA THR A 123 -27.18 -14.55 -6.43
C THR A 123 -26.19 -13.43 -6.16
N LEU A 124 -26.69 -12.21 -5.91
CA LEU A 124 -25.85 -11.07 -5.54
C LEU A 124 -25.16 -11.32 -4.19
N THR A 125 -25.85 -11.91 -3.23
CA THR A 125 -25.30 -12.28 -1.91
C THR A 125 -24.15 -13.29 -2.05
N ALA A 126 -24.32 -14.33 -2.86
CA ALA A 126 -23.28 -15.32 -3.13
C ALA A 126 -22.07 -14.71 -3.84
N ALA A 127 -22.31 -13.84 -4.85
CA ALA A 127 -21.25 -13.09 -5.51
C ALA A 127 -20.47 -12.19 -4.52
N GLY A 128 -21.17 -11.56 -3.58
CA GLY A 128 -20.56 -10.73 -2.54
C GLY A 128 -19.70 -11.53 -1.56
N LYS A 129 -20.18 -12.71 -1.13
CA LYS A 129 -19.42 -13.62 -0.27
C LYS A 129 -18.14 -14.09 -0.96
N ALA A 130 -18.24 -14.53 -2.22
CA ALA A 130 -17.09 -14.95 -3.03
C ALA A 130 -16.09 -13.81 -3.27
N ALA A 131 -16.58 -12.58 -3.54
CA ALA A 131 -15.73 -11.41 -3.72
C ALA A 131 -14.95 -11.07 -2.44
N ARG A 132 -15.60 -11.09 -1.27
CA ARG A 132 -14.94 -10.85 0.03
C ARG A 132 -13.90 -11.93 0.35
N GLN A 133 -14.22 -13.21 0.11
CA GLN A 133 -13.25 -14.30 0.29
C GLN A 133 -12.04 -14.12 -0.62
N TYR A 134 -12.26 -13.79 -1.90
CA TYR A 134 -11.17 -13.52 -2.84
C TYR A 134 -10.37 -12.27 -2.48
N GLN A 135 -11.01 -11.24 -1.93
CA GLN A 135 -10.32 -10.06 -1.40
C GLN A 135 -9.36 -10.46 -0.28
N VAL A 136 -9.82 -11.26 0.69
CA VAL A 136 -8.98 -11.76 1.78
C VAL A 136 -7.83 -12.59 1.22
N GLN A 137 -8.11 -13.55 0.34
CA GLN A 137 -7.09 -14.35 -0.33
C GLN A 137 -6.04 -13.48 -1.04
N LYS A 138 -6.46 -12.47 -1.81
CA LYS A 138 -5.53 -11.57 -2.49
C LYS A 138 -4.73 -10.69 -1.54
N ARG A 139 -5.32 -10.26 -0.41
CA ARG A 139 -4.56 -9.56 0.65
C ARG A 139 -3.49 -10.49 1.23
N THR A 140 -3.84 -11.73 1.49
CA THR A 140 -2.96 -12.77 2.01
C THR A 140 -1.83 -13.13 1.05
N GLU A 141 -2.13 -13.36 -0.23
CA GLU A 141 -1.12 -13.63 -1.27
C GLU A 141 -0.15 -12.45 -1.41
N ARG A 142 -0.66 -11.22 -1.43
CA ARG A 142 0.16 -10.02 -1.59
C ARG A 142 1.00 -9.68 -0.37
N SER A 143 0.49 -10.01 0.80
CA SER A 143 1.28 -9.96 2.03
C SER A 143 2.19 -11.18 2.19
N ARG A 144 2.15 -12.16 1.27
CA ARG A 144 2.88 -13.43 1.30
C ARG A 144 2.63 -14.24 2.60
N ASN A 145 1.40 -14.33 3.10
CA ASN A 145 1.08 -14.98 4.39
C ASN A 145 1.82 -14.37 5.62
N LEU A 146 2.53 -13.25 5.49
CA LEU A 146 3.37 -12.66 6.55
C LEU A 146 2.63 -11.59 7.39
N LEU A 147 1.31 -11.47 7.27
CA LEU A 147 0.46 -10.55 8.04
C LEU A 147 0.12 -11.14 9.43
N HIS A 148 1.13 -11.30 10.27
CA HIS A 148 0.99 -11.00 11.69
C HIS A 148 1.33 -9.51 11.88
N LEU A 149 0.54 -8.60 11.28
CA LEU A 149 0.65 -7.18 11.65
C LEU A 149 -0.48 -6.86 12.63
N PRO A 150 -0.15 -6.26 13.79
CA PRO A 150 -1.13 -5.90 14.80
C PRO A 150 -2.28 -5.05 14.24
N PRO A 151 -3.50 -5.21 14.76
CA PRO A 151 -4.68 -4.44 14.34
C PRO A 151 -4.48 -2.92 14.42
N GLU A 152 -3.61 -2.42 15.30
CA GLU A 152 -3.33 -0.98 15.43
C GLU A 152 -2.83 -0.35 14.10
N LEU A 153 -2.08 -1.13 13.31
CA LEU A 153 -1.62 -0.74 11.98
C LEU A 153 -2.66 -0.85 10.90
N SER A 154 -3.79 -1.49 11.17
CA SER A 154 -4.94 -1.56 10.26
C SER A 154 -5.93 -0.41 10.49
N ALA A 155 -5.98 0.15 11.71
CA ALA A 155 -7.01 1.08 12.15
C ALA A 155 -6.71 2.59 11.92
N GLY A 156 -5.43 2.98 11.77
CA GLY A 156 -5.04 4.40 11.87
C GLY A 156 -5.26 5.33 10.66
N LEU A 157 -5.96 4.95 9.58
CA LEU A 157 -6.21 5.87 8.47
C LEU A 157 -7.61 5.66 7.88
N GLY A 158 -8.60 6.25 8.56
CA GLY A 158 -9.88 6.70 8.02
C GLY A 158 -10.52 5.82 6.96
N TYR A 159 -11.42 4.93 7.40
CA TYR A 159 -12.57 4.59 6.57
C TYR A 159 -13.43 5.86 6.47
N GLY A 160 -13.16 6.69 5.47
CA GLY A 160 -14.17 7.62 4.97
C GLY A 160 -15.26 6.78 4.31
N ASN A 161 -16.45 6.81 4.92
CA ASN A 161 -17.69 6.30 4.35
C ASN A 161 -17.93 6.82 2.93
#